data_AF-A0A931SJM2-F1
#
_entry.id   AF-A0A931SJM2-F1
#
_cell.length_a   1.000
_cell.length_b   1.000
_cell.length_c   1.000
_cell.angle_alpha   90.00
_cell.angle_beta   90.00
_cell.angle_gamma   90.00
#
_symmetry.space_group_name_H-M   'P 1'
#
loop_
_entity.id
_entity.type
_entity.pdbx_description
1 polymer ?
#
loop_
_entity_poly.entity_id
_entity_poly.type
_entity_poly.pdbx_seq_one_letter_code
_entity_poly.pdbx_strand_id
1 'polypeptide(L)'
;WKAPLGEGNPAIRNHPLLKGVTLPDRLGSPNNRGGAMVTKGGLVFIGGGDGYLYAFDKGNGKEVWRGKIPYDNTAVPMTYRTRSGRQFIVVATGTGAENALVAFGL
;
A
#
# COMPACT_ATOMS: atom_id res chain seq x y z
N TRP A 1 -0.48 16.68 0.79
CA TRP A 1 -1.41 15.98 1.71
C TRP A 1 -0.62 15.08 2.65
N LYS A 2 -1.21 14.62 3.75
CA LYS A 2 -0.65 13.62 4.66
C LYS A 2 -1.75 12.60 4.95
N ALA A 3 -1.46 11.32 4.75
CA ALA A 3 -2.40 10.23 5.02
C ALA A 3 -1.62 9.07 5.65
N PRO A 4 -2.06 8.51 6.79
CA PRO A 4 -1.52 7.27 7.30
C PRO A 4 -1.69 6.16 6.24
N LEU A 5 -0.68 5.34 6.03
CA LEU A 5 -0.71 4.24 5.07
C LEU A 5 -1.23 2.98 5.75
N GLY A 6 -2.35 2.42 5.29
CA GLY A 6 -3.00 1.27 5.93
C GLY A 6 -4.19 1.67 6.83
N GLU A 7 -5.11 0.73 7.06
CA GLU A 7 -6.25 0.96 7.98
C GLU A 7 -5.82 0.87 9.45
N GLY A 8 -4.78 0.05 9.68
CA GLY A 8 -4.18 -0.25 10.97
C GLY A 8 -4.88 -1.34 11.74
N ASN A 9 -4.28 -1.73 12.87
CA ASN A 9 -4.62 -2.95 13.57
C ASN A 9 -5.96 -2.83 14.33
N PRO A 10 -6.97 -3.69 14.05
CA PRO A 10 -8.23 -3.69 14.78
C PRO A 10 -8.08 -3.88 16.29
N ALA A 11 -7.08 -4.64 16.74
CA ALA A 11 -6.80 -4.84 18.16
C ALA A 11 -6.35 -3.54 18.85
N ILE A 12 -5.63 -2.68 18.13
CA ILE A 12 -5.27 -1.35 18.63
C ILE A 12 -6.52 -0.47 18.66
N ARG A 13 -7.30 -0.40 17.58
CA ARG A 13 -8.53 0.41 17.52
C ARG A 13 -9.51 0.07 18.64
N ASN A 14 -9.66 -1.21 18.97
CA ASN A 14 -10.61 -1.71 19.95
C ASN A 14 -10.00 -1.89 21.35
N HIS A 15 -8.78 -1.38 21.60
CA HIS A 15 -8.10 -1.59 22.87
C HIS A 15 -8.83 -0.89 24.03
N PRO A 16 -9.06 -1.55 25.19
CA PRO A 16 -9.81 -0.96 26.30
C PRO A 16 -9.26 0.39 26.80
N LEU A 17 -7.94 0.57 26.77
CA LEU A 17 -7.29 1.83 27.15
C LEU A 17 -7.62 3.01 26.22
N LEU A 18 -8.15 2.77 25.02
CA LEU A 18 -8.54 3.80 24.06
C LEU A 18 -10.04 4.10 24.09
N LYS A 19 -10.79 3.54 25.04
CA LYS A 19 -12.23 3.80 25.16
C LYS A 19 -12.48 5.30 25.37
N GLY A 20 -13.30 5.90 24.50
CA GLY A 20 -13.62 7.33 24.54
C GLY A 20 -12.61 8.23 23.81
N VAL A 21 -11.53 7.67 23.27
CA VAL A 21 -10.58 8.41 22.43
C VAL A 21 -11.10 8.46 21.00
N THR A 22 -11.16 9.65 20.42
CA THR A 22 -11.46 9.81 18.99
C THR A 22 -10.22 9.46 18.18
N LEU A 23 -10.26 8.32 17.49
CA LEU A 23 -9.17 7.85 16.64
C LEU A 23 -9.38 8.32 15.19
N PRO A 24 -8.30 8.61 14.44
CA PRO A 24 -8.41 8.88 13.01
C PRO A 24 -8.95 7.66 12.26
N ASP A 25 -9.51 7.89 11.08
CA ASP A 25 -10.04 6.82 10.21
C ASP A 25 -8.98 5.77 9.90
N ARG A 26 -7.73 6.20 9.75
CA ARG A 26 -6.59 5.33 9.49
C ARG A 26 -5.59 5.42 10.62
N LEU A 27 -5.24 4.28 11.19
CA LEU A 27 -4.16 4.20 12.20
C LEU A 27 -2.80 3.94 11.56
N GLY A 28 -2.78 3.58 10.28
CA GLY A 28 -1.58 3.21 9.54
C GLY A 28 -1.11 1.78 9.83
N SER A 29 -0.21 1.27 9.00
CA SER A 29 0.43 -0.03 9.15
C SER A 29 1.90 0.15 9.53
N PRO A 30 2.38 -0.61 10.54
CA PRO A 30 3.80 -0.61 10.88
C PRO A 30 4.62 -1.30 9.78
N ASN A 31 5.94 -1.22 9.86
CA ASN A 31 6.86 -1.99 9.01
C ASN A 31 6.75 -1.75 7.50
N ASN A 32 6.32 -0.56 7.05
CA ASN A 32 6.46 -0.23 5.64
C ASN A 32 7.94 -0.06 5.26
N ARG A 33 8.45 -0.98 4.44
CA ARG A 33 9.86 -1.02 3.99
C ARG A 33 10.03 -0.58 2.55
N GLY A 34 8.94 -0.36 1.80
CA GLY A 34 9.02 0.10 0.41
C GLY A 34 8.76 1.59 0.27
N GLY A 35 9.54 2.23 -0.59
CA GLY A 35 9.27 3.61 -1.02
C GLY A 35 8.05 3.71 -1.94
N ALA A 36 7.72 4.94 -2.31
CA ALA A 36 6.63 5.23 -3.23
C ALA A 36 7.12 5.32 -4.68
N MET A 37 6.26 4.93 -5.61
CA MET A 37 6.39 5.22 -7.04
C MET A 37 5.25 6.13 -7.48
N VAL A 38 5.54 7.11 -8.34
CA VAL A 38 4.55 8.05 -8.86
C VAL A 38 4.45 7.92 -10.37
N THR A 39 3.23 7.81 -10.91
CA THR A 39 2.99 7.75 -12.35
C THR A 39 2.68 9.13 -12.93
N LYS A 40 2.87 9.30 -14.25
CA LYS A 40 2.47 10.53 -14.96
C LYS A 40 0.96 10.81 -14.86
N GLY A 41 0.15 9.76 -14.70
CA GLY A 41 -1.31 9.86 -14.51
C GLY A 41 -1.73 10.38 -13.13
N GLY A 42 -0.77 10.72 -12.25
CA GLY A 42 -1.08 11.30 -10.95
C GLY A 42 -1.41 10.27 -9.87
N LEU A 43 -1.01 9.01 -10.04
CA LEU A 43 -1.17 7.98 -9.01
C LEU A 43 0.14 7.77 -8.25
N VAL A 44 0.03 7.67 -6.92
CA VAL A 44 1.11 7.27 -6.02
C VAL A 44 0.86 5.84 -5.57
N PHE A 45 1.75 4.92 -5.94
CA PHE A 45 1.72 3.53 -5.50
C PHE A 45 2.72 3.31 -4.36
N ILE A 46 2.26 2.69 -3.28
CA ILE A 46 3.08 2.40 -2.10
C ILE A 46 2.50 1.18 -1.36
N GLY A 47 3.35 0.23 -0.98
CA GLY A 47 2.91 -0.96 -0.24
C GLY A 47 2.96 -0.73 1.27
N GLY A 48 1.98 -1.27 2.00
CA GLY A 48 1.94 -1.26 3.45
C GLY A 48 2.51 -2.54 4.08
N GLY A 49 2.69 -2.53 5.40
CA GLY A 49 3.02 -3.72 6.20
C GLY A 49 1.77 -4.48 6.68
N ASP A 50 0.64 -4.28 6.01
CA ASP A 50 -0.65 -4.91 6.27
C ASP A 50 -1.13 -5.78 5.10
N GLY A 51 -0.19 -6.20 4.24
CA GLY A 51 -0.48 -7.10 3.12
C GLY A 51 -1.26 -6.43 1.98
N TYR A 52 -1.05 -5.13 1.76
CA TYR A 52 -1.67 -4.41 0.65
C TYR A 52 -0.69 -3.52 -0.12
N LEU A 53 -0.92 -3.41 -1.43
CA LEU A 53 -0.43 -2.32 -2.27
C LEU A 53 -1.53 -1.27 -2.41
N TYR A 54 -1.23 -0.02 -2.10
CA TYR A 54 -2.16 1.10 -2.17
C TYR A 54 -1.89 1.98 -3.39
N ALA A 55 -2.94 2.63 -3.89
CA ALA A 55 -2.86 3.73 -4.84
C ALA A 55 -3.58 4.97 -4.29
N PHE A 56 -2.88 6.10 -4.31
CA PHE A 56 -3.39 7.41 -3.90
C PHE A 56 -3.41 8.38 -5.06
N ASP A 57 -4.39 9.28 -5.07
CA ASP A 57 -4.37 10.46 -5.90
C ASP A 57 -3.24 11.42 -5.43
N LYS A 58 -2.36 11.81 -6.35
CA LYS A 58 -1.21 12.67 -6.06
C LYS A 58 -1.61 14.08 -5.62
N GLY A 59 -2.74 14.61 -6.10
CA GLY A 59 -3.20 15.97 -5.80
C GLY A 59 -3.74 16.10 -4.38
N ASN A 60 -4.56 15.15 -3.95
CA ASN A 60 -5.30 15.26 -2.69
C ASN A 60 -5.00 14.17 -1.65
N GLY A 61 -4.35 13.06 -2.02
CA GLY A 61 -3.99 11.98 -1.09
C GLY A 61 -5.12 11.03 -0.76
N LYS A 62 -6.23 11.09 -1.50
CA LYS A 62 -7.32 10.13 -1.36
C LYS A 62 -6.88 8.76 -1.85
N GLU A 63 -7.14 7.72 -1.05
CA GLU A 63 -7.03 6.33 -1.52
C GLU A 63 -8.04 6.12 -2.64
N VAL A 64 -7.55 5.73 -3.82
CA VAL A 64 -8.42 5.44 -4.97
C VAL A 64 -8.51 3.95 -5.25
N TRP A 65 -7.55 3.17 -4.76
CA TRP A 65 -7.53 1.72 -4.91
C TRP A 65 -6.55 1.07 -3.92
N ARG A 66 -6.80 -0.20 -3.60
CA ARG A 66 -5.83 -1.10 -2.98
C ARG A 66 -5.99 -2.53 -3.47
N GLY A 67 -4.89 -3.29 -3.49
CA GLY A 67 -4.87 -4.69 -3.85
C GLY A 67 -4.14 -5.53 -2.80
N LYS A 68 -4.64 -6.73 -2.55
CA LYS A 68 -3.98 -7.70 -1.65
C LYS A 68 -2.65 -8.16 -2.26
N ILE A 69 -1.64 -8.22 -1.41
CA ILE A 69 -0.36 -8.88 -1.68
C ILE A 69 -0.20 -10.04 -0.68
N PRO A 70 0.47 -11.13 -1.07
CA PRO A 70 0.55 -12.34 -0.24
C PRO A 70 1.43 -12.16 1.00
N TYR A 71 2.40 -11.24 0.93
CA TYR A 71 3.35 -10.93 2.00
C TYR A 71 3.54 -9.42 2.11
N ASP A 72 4.22 -8.97 3.16
CA ASP A 72 4.52 -7.56 3.39
C ASP A 72 5.36 -6.96 2.24
N ASN A 73 5.14 -5.68 1.99
CA ASN A 73 5.91 -4.96 0.98
C ASN A 73 7.36 -4.74 1.43
N THR A 74 8.32 -5.18 0.61
CA THR A 74 9.75 -5.07 0.90
C THR A 74 10.54 -4.23 -0.11
N ALA A 75 9.89 -3.74 -1.17
CA ALA A 75 10.55 -2.99 -2.24
C ALA A 75 9.72 -1.78 -2.72
N VAL A 76 10.36 -0.89 -3.46
CA VAL A 76 9.66 0.17 -4.20
C VAL A 76 8.92 -0.48 -5.38
N PRO A 77 7.61 -0.23 -5.56
CA PRO A 77 6.90 -0.73 -6.74
C PRO A 77 7.50 -0.17 -8.04
N MET A 78 7.41 -0.92 -9.12
CA MET A 78 7.81 -0.48 -10.46
C MET A 78 6.65 -0.60 -11.45
N THR A 79 6.77 0.04 -12.60
CA THR A 79 5.79 -0.10 -13.69
C THR A 79 6.46 -0.31 -15.04
N TYR A 80 5.80 -1.08 -15.89
CA TYR A 80 6.16 -1.22 -17.30
C TYR A 80 4.91 -1.37 -18.15
N ARG A 81 5.08 -1.29 -19.47
CA ARG A 81 4.03 -1.52 -20.45
C ARG A 81 4.41 -2.68 -21.35
N THR A 82 3.50 -3.62 -21.55
CA THR A 82 3.72 -4.74 -22.48
C THR A 82 3.68 -4.28 -23.92
N ARG A 83 4.10 -5.15 -24.85
CA ARG A 83 3.96 -4.92 -26.30
C ARG A 83 2.50 -4.75 -26.73
N SER A 84 1.55 -5.39 -26.04
CA SER A 84 0.11 -5.21 -26.26
C SER A 84 -0.44 -3.89 -25.73
N GLY A 85 0.39 -3.05 -25.11
CA GLY A 85 0.02 -1.72 -24.65
C GLY A 85 -0.55 -1.67 -23.23
N ARG A 86 -0.74 -2.81 -22.55
CA ARG A 86 -1.24 -2.85 -21.17
C ARG A 86 -0.15 -2.48 -20.18
N GLN A 87 -0.46 -1.58 -19.24
CA GLN A 87 0.45 -1.17 -18.18
C GLN A 87 0.28 -2.08 -16.95
N PHE A 88 1.40 -2.41 -16.31
CA PHE A 88 1.41 -3.20 -15.09
C PHE A 88 2.16 -2.45 -14.00
N ILE A 89 1.68 -2.58 -12.77
CA ILE A 89 2.40 -2.24 -11.55
C ILE A 89 2.91 -3.55 -10.96
N VAL A 90 4.19 -3.61 -10.62
CA VAL A 90 4.82 -4.80 -10.07
C VAL A 90 5.49 -4.49 -8.75
N VAL A 91 5.32 -5.38 -7.78
CA VAL A 91 5.87 -5.26 -6.43
C VAL A 91 6.45 -6.59 -5.97
N ALA A 92 7.65 -6.53 -5.41
CA ALA A 92 8.26 -7.64 -4.69
C ALA A 92 7.79 -7.61 -3.24
N THR A 93 7.41 -8.77 -2.74
CA THR A 93 6.78 -8.95 -1.43
C THR A 93 7.50 -10.05 -0.67
N GLY A 94 7.59 -9.88 0.65
CA GLY A 94 8.19 -10.88 1.53
C GLY A 94 9.71 -10.98 1.45
N THR A 95 10.25 -12.05 2.04
CA THR A 95 11.69 -12.31 2.21
C THR A 95 11.95 -13.81 2.41
N GLY A 96 13.15 -14.29 2.11
CA GLY A 96 13.52 -15.69 2.36
C GLY A 96 12.63 -16.67 1.57
N ALA A 97 12.10 -17.71 2.21
CA ALA A 97 11.22 -18.69 1.57
C ALA A 97 9.79 -18.15 1.29
N GLU A 98 9.38 -17.10 2.00
CA GLU A 98 8.06 -16.48 1.89
C GLU A 98 8.18 -15.20 1.08
N ASN A 99 8.38 -15.35 -0.23
CA ASN A 99 8.49 -14.22 -1.15
C ASN A 99 7.64 -14.43 -2.40
N ALA A 100 7.22 -13.33 -3.02
CA ALA A 100 6.51 -13.34 -4.29
C ALA A 100 6.69 -12.03 -5.07
N LEU A 101 6.60 -12.12 -6.39
CA LEU A 101 6.46 -10.98 -7.29
C LEU A 101 5.00 -10.90 -7.75
N VAL A 102 4.33 -9.79 -7.48
CA VAL A 102 2.91 -9.59 -7.81
C VAL A 102 2.78 -8.51 -8.87
N ALA A 103 1.97 -8.77 -9.90
CA ALA A 103 1.66 -7.81 -10.96
C ALA A 103 0.17 -7.46 -10.97
N PHE A 104 -0.14 -6.16 -10.96
CA PHE A 104 -1.48 -5.61 -11.12
C PHE A 104 -1.57 -4.92 -12.48
N GLY A 105 -2.50 -5.37 -13.32
CA GLY A 105 -2.76 -4.73 -14.60
C GLY A 105 -3.68 -3.52 -14.43
N LEU A 106 -3.26 -2.37 -14.97
CA LEU A 106 -4.13 -1.22 -15.17
C LEU A 106 -5.03 -1.42 -16.39
#